data_AF-A0A9D7CBA9-F1
#
_entry.id   AF-A0A9D7CBA9-F1
#
_cell.length_a   1.000
_cell.length_b   1.000
_cell.length_c   1.000
_cell.angle_alpha   90.00
_cell.angle_beta   90.00
_cell.angle_gamma   90.00
#
_symmetry.space_group_name_H-M   'P 1'
#
loop_
_entity.id
_entity.type
_entity.pdbx_description
1 polymer ?
#
loop_
_entity_poly.entity_id
_entity_poly.type
_entity_poly.pdbx_seq_one_letter_code
_entity_poly.pdbx_strand_id
1 'polypeptide(L)'
;MSRLVRTSVPTAAFLLATLVGCASGRQGGPAELPPAAVANIELRMVGSETTWVARGAGYELAARSQRDIVWLQPLVDRQATAFRAVFDTVPALVQAAVEHATAPGTPSAPGAVTPIIPSPGIPLVTLTIGGGPGGTGTSGDGDAARARKPPSRGTGRGSGGDKDGRRSDVVFEGAASPLRQLVRAWLSARASALTSHSVGHAASAGVMNDPRVPAWAEDALLGMTADSTRVNAVARELIASDSLYPLDQFFTMLRPPIDVRQVASGGARGAGDRPSQGGGGTGGRGGGGIGGGMGGRGGGGARGGGMGGGGRQGQGDAQAARPNSDILRGGMLFNAEALVLSHCLTAQEGTRFVGTLIDAQMTGKPLSDAVGTAKVVPADLTRLDDYWRRWMAYRLQDAHGG
;
A
#
# COMPACT_ATOMS: atom_id res chain seq x y z
N MET A 1 -14.11 59.90 64.19
CA MET A 1 -14.05 58.83 65.22
C MET A 1 -14.52 57.52 64.59
N SER A 2 -13.57 56.59 64.42
CA SER A 2 -13.69 55.12 64.44
C SER A 2 -14.93 54.41 63.86
N ARG A 3 -14.76 53.60 62.81
CA ARG A 3 -14.48 52.13 62.92
C ARG A 3 -14.35 51.46 61.54
N LEU A 4 -13.39 50.54 61.48
CA LEU A 4 -13.17 49.52 60.45
C LEU A 4 -14.37 48.57 60.31
N VAL A 5 -14.61 48.09 59.08
CA VAL A 5 -14.95 46.67 58.83
C VAL A 5 -14.15 46.18 57.63
N ARG A 6 -13.28 45.19 57.89
CA ARG A 6 -12.56 44.38 56.90
C ARG A 6 -13.51 43.28 56.40
N THR A 7 -13.60 43.07 55.09
CA THR A 7 -14.06 41.79 54.53
C THR A 7 -12.86 41.06 53.93
N SER A 8 -12.62 39.87 54.46
CA SER A 8 -11.57 38.91 54.11
C SER A 8 -11.90 38.17 52.82
N VAL A 9 -10.94 38.10 51.90
CA VAL A 9 -10.91 37.14 50.79
C VAL A 9 -10.10 35.93 51.26
N PRO A 10 -10.64 34.70 51.29
CA PRO A 10 -9.85 33.53 51.60
C PRO A 10 -9.06 33.04 50.38
N THR A 11 -7.75 33.04 50.55
CA THR A 11 -6.74 32.26 49.82
C THR A 11 -6.93 30.77 50.13
N ALA A 12 -7.05 29.92 49.12
CA ALA A 12 -6.86 28.46 49.24
C ALA A 12 -6.18 27.98 47.95
N ALA A 13 -4.86 27.76 47.96
CA ALA A 13 -4.16 26.57 48.46
C ALA A 13 -4.05 25.48 47.38
N PHE A 14 -2.88 25.48 46.75
CA PHE A 14 -2.29 24.38 46.00
C PHE A 14 -2.29 23.09 46.84
N LEU A 15 -2.76 21.97 46.27
CA LEU A 15 -2.40 20.64 46.75
C LEU A 15 -2.14 19.72 45.55
N LEU A 16 -0.85 19.46 45.37
CA LEU A 16 -0.25 18.41 44.56
C LEU A 16 -0.69 17.05 45.13
N ALA A 17 -1.19 16.15 44.27
CA ALA A 17 -1.26 14.73 44.59
C ALA A 17 -0.78 13.92 43.37
N THR A 18 0.48 13.49 43.47
CA THR A 18 1.10 12.44 42.66
C THR A 18 0.44 11.09 42.95
N LEU A 19 -0.07 10.42 41.91
CA LEU A 19 -0.26 8.97 41.91
C LEU A 19 0.51 8.37 40.74
N VAL A 20 1.65 7.76 41.09
CA VAL A 20 2.34 6.75 40.30
C VAL A 20 1.52 5.47 40.41
N GLY A 21 1.07 4.96 39.26
CA GLY A 21 0.41 3.67 39.15
C GLY A 21 0.92 2.95 37.91
N CYS A 22 1.88 2.04 38.12
CA CYS A 22 2.25 1.03 37.13
C CYS A 22 1.09 0.03 37.00
N ALA A 23 0.54 -0.13 35.80
CA ALA A 23 -0.33 -1.25 35.47
C ALA A 23 -0.10 -1.69 34.02
N SER A 24 0.72 -2.73 33.87
CA SER A 24 0.77 -3.59 32.69
C SER A 24 -0.50 -4.46 32.69
N GLY A 25 -1.33 -4.41 31.64
CA GLY A 25 -2.57 -5.20 31.60
C GLY A 25 -3.39 -5.10 30.30
N ARG A 26 -3.14 -6.07 29.41
CA ARG A 26 -3.99 -6.70 28.38
C ARG A 26 -5.38 -6.13 28.00
N GLN A 27 -5.61 -6.15 26.68
CA GLN A 27 -6.87 -6.44 25.96
C GLN A 27 -8.06 -5.48 26.17
N GLY A 28 -8.01 -4.33 25.49
CA GLY A 28 -9.21 -3.69 24.96
C GLY A 28 -9.36 -4.07 23.48
N GLY A 29 -10.39 -4.85 23.15
CA GLY A 29 -10.81 -5.03 21.76
C GLY A 29 -11.18 -3.69 21.12
N PRO A 30 -11.27 -3.61 19.78
CA PRO A 30 -11.63 -2.36 19.11
C PRO A 30 -12.98 -1.90 19.66
N ALA A 31 -13.00 -0.67 20.18
CA ALA A 31 -14.25 0.01 20.52
C ALA A 31 -15.13 -0.05 19.28
N GLU A 32 -16.26 -0.74 19.41
CA GLU A 32 -17.30 -0.82 18.40
C GLU A 32 -17.71 0.62 18.08
N LEU A 33 -17.27 1.09 16.91
CA LEU A 33 -17.72 2.36 16.36
C LEU A 33 -19.26 2.35 16.39
N PRO A 34 -19.91 3.45 16.80
CA PRO A 34 -21.36 3.54 16.62
C PRO A 34 -21.67 3.24 15.14
N PRO A 35 -22.79 2.57 14.81
CA PRO A 35 -23.21 2.37 13.43
C PRO A 35 -23.55 3.74 12.81
N ALA A 36 -22.50 4.48 12.46
CA ALA A 36 -22.55 5.74 11.79
C ALA A 36 -22.98 5.42 10.36
N ALA A 37 -24.26 5.65 10.11
CA ALA A 37 -24.87 5.78 8.80
C ALA A 37 -24.20 4.89 7.74
N VAL A 38 -24.70 3.67 7.58
CA VAL A 38 -24.69 3.03 6.27
C VAL A 38 -25.42 4.02 5.37
N ALA A 39 -24.67 4.93 4.75
CA ALA A 39 -25.17 5.79 3.71
C ALA A 39 -25.87 4.85 2.74
N ASN A 40 -27.15 5.10 2.45
CA ASN A 40 -27.91 4.28 1.52
C ASN A 40 -27.09 4.15 0.23
N ILE A 41 -26.46 2.99 0.03
CA ILE A 41 -25.65 2.72 -1.15
C ILE A 41 -26.66 2.54 -2.27
N GLU A 42 -26.90 3.62 -3.01
CA GLU A 42 -27.74 3.59 -4.19
C GLU A 42 -26.91 2.98 -5.33
N LEU A 43 -26.81 1.65 -5.33
CA LEU A 43 -26.31 0.92 -6.49
C LEU A 43 -27.40 0.99 -7.55
N ARG A 44 -27.18 1.78 -8.60
CA ARG A 44 -28.14 1.89 -9.71
C ARG A 44 -27.47 1.68 -11.05
N MET A 45 -28.21 1.06 -11.94
CA MET A 45 -27.88 1.03 -13.36
C MET A 45 -28.37 2.32 -14.01
N VAL A 46 -27.50 3.05 -14.70
CA VAL A 46 -27.85 4.31 -15.38
C VAL A 46 -27.74 4.12 -16.89
N GLY A 47 -28.81 4.47 -17.61
CA GLY A 47 -28.90 4.31 -19.07
C GLY A 47 -29.29 2.89 -19.49
N SER A 48 -29.26 2.63 -20.80
CA SER A 48 -29.64 1.35 -21.40
C SER A 48 -28.53 0.29 -21.26
N GLU A 49 -28.29 -0.17 -20.03
CA GLU A 49 -27.85 -1.55 -19.68
C GLU A 49 -26.40 -1.83 -19.23
N THR A 50 -25.44 -0.89 -19.19
CA THR A 50 -24.03 -1.28 -18.88
C THR A 50 -23.26 -0.42 -17.87
N THR A 51 -23.84 0.65 -17.31
CA THR A 51 -23.11 1.48 -16.33
C THR A 51 -23.71 1.32 -14.94
N TRP A 52 -22.88 0.88 -14.01
CA TRP A 52 -23.18 0.77 -12.58
C TRP A 52 -22.65 2.00 -11.86
N VAL A 53 -23.49 2.60 -11.01
CA VAL A 53 -23.11 3.75 -10.18
C VAL A 53 -23.27 3.38 -8.72
N ALA A 54 -22.27 3.70 -7.90
CA ALA A 54 -22.34 3.70 -6.44
C ALA A 54 -22.04 5.11 -5.91
N ARG A 55 -22.70 5.48 -4.81
CA ARG A 55 -22.52 6.77 -4.15
C ARG A 55 -22.11 6.56 -2.71
N GLY A 56 -21.18 7.39 -2.24
CA GLY A 56 -20.73 7.41 -0.86
C GLY A 56 -20.40 8.82 -0.40
N ALA A 57 -19.78 8.93 0.78
CA ALA A 57 -19.42 10.23 1.35
C ALA A 57 -18.31 10.89 0.52
N GLY A 58 -18.68 11.90 -0.27
CA GLY A 58 -17.76 12.66 -1.10
C GLY A 58 -17.36 11.99 -2.43
N TYR A 59 -18.11 10.99 -2.90
CA TYR A 59 -17.89 10.45 -4.24
C TYR A 59 -19.14 9.85 -4.90
N GLU A 60 -19.11 9.80 -6.23
CA GLU A 60 -20.01 9.04 -7.10
C GLU A 60 -19.15 8.21 -8.07
N LEU A 61 -19.11 6.89 -7.88
CA LEU A 61 -18.28 5.95 -8.63
C LEU A 61 -19.11 5.29 -9.73
N ALA A 62 -18.73 5.46 -11.00
CA ALA A 62 -19.28 4.76 -12.16
C ALA A 62 -18.31 3.71 -12.69
N ALA A 63 -18.82 2.53 -13.05
CA ALA A 63 -18.06 1.50 -13.73
C ALA A 63 -18.91 0.72 -14.72
N ARG A 64 -18.27 0.01 -15.65
CA ARG A 64 -18.94 -0.89 -16.60
C ARG A 64 -19.37 -2.22 -15.98
N SER A 65 -18.72 -2.62 -14.90
CA SER A 65 -18.99 -3.87 -14.22
C SER A 65 -19.39 -3.61 -12.77
N GLN A 66 -20.46 -4.28 -12.34
CA GLN A 66 -20.84 -4.31 -10.93
C GLN A 66 -19.70 -4.84 -10.06
N ARG A 67 -18.89 -5.75 -10.61
CA ARG A 67 -17.73 -6.32 -9.91
C ARG A 67 -16.69 -5.26 -9.56
N ASP A 68 -16.45 -4.30 -10.45
CA ASP A 68 -15.49 -3.22 -10.20
C ASP A 68 -15.98 -2.31 -9.08
N ILE A 69 -17.27 -1.98 -9.08
CA ILE A 69 -17.90 -1.21 -8.00
C ILE A 69 -17.75 -1.95 -6.67
N VAL A 70 -18.14 -3.22 -6.61
CA VAL A 70 -18.06 -4.03 -5.38
C VAL A 70 -16.63 -4.13 -4.86
N TRP A 71 -15.63 -4.16 -5.74
CA TRP A 71 -14.24 -4.23 -5.36
C TRP A 71 -13.65 -2.87 -4.93
N LEU A 72 -13.91 -1.80 -5.69
CA LEU A 72 -13.38 -0.46 -5.43
C LEU A 72 -14.07 0.25 -4.28
N GLN A 73 -15.38 0.08 -4.13
CA GLN A 73 -16.17 0.85 -3.18
C GLN A 73 -15.62 0.77 -1.74
N PRO A 74 -15.33 -0.41 -1.18
CA PRO A 74 -14.75 -0.50 0.17
C PRO A 74 -13.39 0.20 0.30
N LEU A 75 -12.62 0.26 -0.79
CA LEU A 75 -11.35 0.99 -0.80
C LEU A 75 -11.60 2.50 -0.76
N VAL A 76 -12.51 2.99 -1.59
CA VAL A 76 -12.89 4.42 -1.63
C VAL A 76 -13.50 4.87 -0.31
N ASP A 77 -14.39 4.07 0.30
CA ASP A 77 -15.01 4.38 1.60
C ASP A 77 -13.97 4.48 2.72
N ARG A 78 -12.97 3.58 2.73
CA ARG A 78 -11.84 3.67 3.68
C ARG A 78 -11.05 4.96 3.48
N GLN A 79 -10.78 5.36 2.23
CA GLN A 79 -10.08 6.61 1.94
C GLN A 79 -10.88 7.85 2.34
N ALA A 80 -12.19 7.87 2.06
CA ALA A 80 -13.08 8.96 2.47
C ALA A 80 -13.14 9.08 4.00
N THR A 81 -13.15 7.94 4.71
CA THR A 81 -13.10 7.90 6.17
C THR A 81 -11.77 8.44 6.71
N ALA A 82 -10.65 8.02 6.13
CA ALA A 82 -9.33 8.53 6.49
C ALA A 82 -9.23 10.06 6.26
N PHE A 83 -9.70 10.54 5.10
CA PHE A 83 -9.76 11.97 4.80
C PHE A 83 -10.56 12.74 5.86
N ARG A 84 -11.73 12.24 6.25
CA ARG A 84 -12.55 12.85 7.31
C ARG A 84 -11.85 12.84 8.66
N ALA A 85 -11.16 11.77 9.02
CA ALA A 85 -10.41 11.69 10.27
C ALA A 85 -9.23 12.68 10.33
N VAL A 86 -8.63 12.98 9.17
CA VAL A 86 -7.50 13.90 9.05
C VAL A 86 -7.94 15.35 9.10
N PHE A 87 -9.04 15.68 8.44
CA PHE A 87 -9.45 17.07 8.22
C PHE A 87 -10.71 17.51 8.96
N ASP A 88 -11.35 16.60 9.70
CA ASP A 88 -12.62 16.81 10.41
C ASP A 88 -13.75 17.34 9.51
N THR A 89 -13.70 17.00 8.21
CA THR A 89 -14.69 17.41 7.21
C THR A 89 -15.00 16.26 6.27
N VAL A 90 -16.22 16.26 5.72
CA VAL A 90 -16.57 15.37 4.61
C VAL A 90 -15.78 15.80 3.37
N PRO A 91 -15.18 14.88 2.60
CA PRO A 91 -14.53 15.22 1.33
C PRO A 91 -15.54 15.82 0.35
N ALA A 92 -15.07 16.72 -0.52
CA ALA A 92 -15.90 17.27 -1.59
C ALA A 92 -16.37 16.14 -2.52
N LEU A 93 -17.60 16.24 -3.03
CA LEU A 93 -18.15 15.27 -3.97
C LEU A 93 -17.29 15.23 -5.24
N VAL A 94 -16.78 14.04 -5.58
CA VAL A 94 -16.02 13.78 -6.81
C VAL A 94 -16.73 12.67 -7.59
N GLN A 95 -16.97 12.89 -8.88
CA GLN A 95 -17.41 11.83 -9.78
C GLN A 95 -16.19 11.04 -10.24
N ALA A 96 -16.22 9.72 -10.15
CA ALA A 96 -15.11 8.84 -10.51
C ALA A 96 -15.59 7.82 -11.55
N ALA A 97 -14.97 7.78 -12.73
CA ALA A 97 -15.29 6.82 -13.78
C ALA A 97 -14.19 5.75 -13.87
N VAL A 98 -14.57 4.47 -13.79
CA VAL A 98 -13.64 3.35 -13.84
C VAL A 98 -13.39 2.94 -15.28
N GLU A 99 -12.13 2.99 -15.70
CA GLU A 99 -11.65 2.55 -17.00
C GLU A 99 -10.67 1.39 -16.85
N HIS A 100 -10.71 0.44 -17.77
CA HIS A 100 -9.72 -0.63 -17.81
C HIS A 100 -8.58 -0.23 -18.74
N ALA A 101 -7.34 -0.41 -18.30
CA ALA A 101 -6.18 -0.20 -19.15
C ALA A 101 -6.24 -1.17 -20.34
N THR A 102 -6.18 -0.65 -21.56
CA THR A 102 -6.09 -1.46 -22.77
C THR A 102 -4.64 -1.87 -23.03
N ALA A 103 -4.44 -3.08 -23.56
CA ALA A 103 -3.10 -3.57 -23.88
C ALA A 103 -2.37 -2.60 -24.85
N PRO A 104 -1.05 -2.38 -24.68
CA PRO A 104 -0.29 -1.50 -25.56
C PRO A 104 -0.47 -1.88 -27.03
N GLY A 105 -0.86 -0.92 -27.88
CA GLY A 105 -1.08 -1.13 -29.31
C GLY A 105 -2.48 -1.61 -29.71
N THR A 106 -3.36 -1.91 -28.75
CA THR A 106 -4.77 -2.13 -29.06
C THR A 106 -5.48 -0.76 -29.05
N PRO A 107 -6.11 -0.32 -30.15
CA PRO A 107 -6.91 0.89 -30.10
C PRO A 107 -7.97 0.69 -29.01
N SER A 108 -8.02 1.60 -28.04
CA SER A 108 -9.09 1.57 -27.05
C SER A 108 -10.41 1.57 -27.81
N ALA A 109 -11.16 0.48 -27.71
CA ALA A 109 -12.48 0.42 -28.33
C ALA A 109 -13.25 1.66 -27.85
N PRO A 110 -13.94 2.40 -28.74
CA PRO A 110 -14.70 3.59 -28.41
C PRO A 110 -15.94 3.19 -27.61
N GLY A 111 -15.69 2.77 -26.40
CA GLY A 111 -16.63 2.58 -25.34
C GLY A 111 -16.02 3.34 -24.17
N ALA A 112 -16.06 4.67 -24.23
CA ALA A 112 -16.01 5.44 -23.00
C ALA A 112 -17.13 4.90 -22.10
N VAL A 113 -16.90 4.79 -20.79
CA VAL A 113 -18.03 4.78 -19.86
C VAL A 113 -18.91 5.94 -20.29
N THR A 114 -20.18 5.71 -20.65
CA THR A 114 -21.07 6.81 -21.02
C THR A 114 -20.95 7.79 -19.86
N PRO A 115 -20.37 8.98 -20.08
CA PRO A 115 -20.03 9.83 -18.96
C PRO A 115 -21.32 10.03 -18.19
N ILE A 116 -21.32 9.73 -16.89
CA ILE A 116 -22.31 10.35 -16.01
C ILE A 116 -22.23 11.81 -16.41
N ILE A 117 -23.33 12.36 -16.96
CA ILE A 117 -23.35 13.75 -17.41
C ILE A 117 -22.76 14.54 -16.25
N PRO A 118 -21.55 15.11 -16.39
CA PRO A 118 -20.85 15.63 -15.24
C PRO A 118 -21.72 16.72 -14.67
N SER A 119 -22.09 16.57 -13.40
CA SER A 119 -22.92 17.58 -12.76
C SER A 119 -22.13 18.89 -12.81
N PRO A 120 -22.72 20.00 -13.26
CA PRO A 120 -21.99 21.26 -13.38
C PRO A 120 -21.29 21.61 -12.07
N GLY A 121 -19.96 21.79 -12.12
CA GLY A 121 -19.14 22.13 -10.96
C GLY A 121 -18.67 20.94 -10.11
N ILE A 122 -18.99 19.69 -10.46
CA ILE A 122 -18.44 18.50 -9.81
C ILE A 122 -17.24 17.98 -10.61
N PRO A 123 -16.05 17.84 -9.99
CA PRO A 123 -14.89 17.27 -10.68
C PRO A 123 -15.14 15.80 -11.06
N LEU A 124 -14.79 15.46 -12.30
CA LEU A 124 -14.78 14.09 -12.82
C LEU A 124 -13.34 13.56 -12.86
N VAL A 125 -13.08 12.43 -12.20
CA VAL A 125 -11.79 11.73 -12.14
C VAL A 125 -11.90 10.41 -12.88
N THR A 126 -10.88 10.03 -13.65
CA THR A 126 -10.83 8.72 -14.31
C THR A 126 -9.96 7.76 -13.52
N LEU A 127 -10.54 6.68 -13.02
CA LEU A 127 -9.87 5.60 -12.30
C LEU A 127 -9.46 4.50 -13.28
N THR A 128 -8.21 4.49 -13.71
CA THR A 128 -7.69 3.41 -14.57
C THR A 128 -7.29 2.19 -13.74
N ILE A 129 -7.97 1.06 -13.93
CA ILE A 129 -7.60 -0.24 -13.37
C ILE A 129 -6.73 -0.98 -14.39
N GLY A 130 -5.51 -1.32 -14.01
CA GLY A 130 -4.64 -2.17 -14.81
C GLY A 130 -5.21 -3.58 -14.91
N GLY A 131 -5.46 -4.06 -16.13
CA GLY A 131 -5.68 -5.50 -16.36
C GLY A 131 -4.39 -6.24 -16.02
N GLY A 132 -4.34 -6.88 -14.85
CA GLY A 132 -3.18 -7.66 -14.43
C GLY A 132 -2.83 -8.73 -15.49
N PRO A 133 -1.54 -9.04 -15.71
CA PRO A 133 -1.08 -9.92 -16.80
C PRO A 133 -1.46 -11.42 -16.67
N GLY A 134 -2.50 -11.79 -15.92
CA GLY A 134 -2.84 -13.21 -15.66
C GLY A 134 -4.32 -13.55 -15.61
N GLY A 135 -5.21 -12.63 -16.02
CA GLY A 135 -6.65 -12.78 -15.86
C GLY A 135 -7.43 -13.22 -17.09
N THR A 136 -6.85 -13.99 -18.01
CA THR A 136 -7.67 -14.71 -19.02
C THR A 136 -8.38 -15.88 -18.34
N GLY A 137 -9.29 -15.57 -17.43
CA GLY A 137 -10.45 -16.42 -17.20
C GLY A 137 -11.29 -16.33 -18.46
N THR A 138 -10.88 -17.06 -19.50
CA THR A 138 -11.78 -17.42 -20.59
C THR A 138 -13.02 -18.00 -19.93
N SER A 139 -14.14 -17.27 -20.02
CA SER A 139 -15.46 -17.84 -19.87
C SER A 139 -15.56 -19.00 -20.86
N GLY A 140 -15.20 -20.19 -20.39
CA GLY A 140 -15.47 -21.44 -21.08
C GLY A 140 -16.95 -21.73 -20.93
N ASP A 141 -17.77 -21.03 -21.71
CA ASP A 141 -19.01 -21.60 -22.21
C ASP A 141 -18.60 -22.72 -23.18
N GLY A 142 -18.55 -23.93 -22.65
CA GLY A 142 -18.05 -25.11 -23.34
C GLY A 142 -18.67 -26.37 -22.76
N ASP A 143 -19.89 -26.62 -23.22
CA ASP A 143 -20.53 -27.91 -23.41
C ASP A 143 -20.69 -28.92 -22.26
N ALA A 144 -21.96 -29.29 -22.15
CA ALA A 144 -22.49 -30.45 -21.49
C ALA A 144 -21.80 -31.77 -21.89
N ALA A 145 -21.85 -32.71 -20.94
CA ALA A 145 -21.77 -34.16 -21.12
C ALA A 145 -20.40 -34.77 -21.48
N ARG A 146 -19.61 -35.14 -20.45
CA ARG A 146 -18.95 -36.46 -20.45
C ARG A 146 -18.56 -37.00 -19.07
N ALA A 147 -19.19 -38.13 -18.75
CA ALA A 147 -18.69 -39.30 -18.01
C ALA A 147 -17.95 -39.09 -16.67
N ARG A 148 -18.68 -39.41 -15.60
CA ARG A 148 -18.16 -39.72 -14.26
C ARG A 148 -17.16 -40.88 -14.30
N LYS A 149 -15.94 -40.65 -13.81
CA LYS A 149 -15.03 -41.70 -13.31
C LYS A 149 -14.49 -41.27 -11.94
N PRO A 150 -14.74 -42.01 -10.85
CA PRO A 150 -14.24 -41.63 -9.52
C PRO A 150 -12.76 -42.03 -9.39
N PRO A 151 -11.88 -41.16 -8.84
CA PRO A 151 -10.54 -41.58 -8.47
C PRO A 151 -10.47 -42.06 -7.02
N SER A 152 -9.60 -43.05 -6.87
CA SER A 152 -9.17 -43.78 -5.69
C SER A 152 -8.59 -42.91 -4.57
N ARG A 153 -8.90 -43.29 -3.33
CA ARG A 153 -8.24 -42.85 -2.08
C ARG A 153 -6.72 -43.07 -2.14
N GLY A 154 -5.97 -41.97 -2.13
CA GLY A 154 -4.54 -41.95 -1.81
C GLY A 154 -4.29 -40.94 -0.70
N THR A 155 -4.01 -41.42 0.51
CA THR A 155 -3.64 -40.62 1.68
C THR A 155 -2.18 -40.20 1.58
N GLY A 156 -1.92 -39.06 0.93
CA GLY A 156 -0.60 -38.43 0.84
C GLY A 156 -0.57 -37.10 1.58
N ARG A 157 -0.15 -37.13 2.85
CA ARG A 157 0.05 -35.96 3.71
C ARG A 157 1.33 -35.24 3.28
N GLY A 158 1.22 -34.32 2.32
CA GLY A 158 2.30 -33.44 1.88
C GLY A 158 1.95 -31.98 2.17
N SER A 159 2.26 -31.52 3.39
CA SER A 159 2.16 -30.11 3.77
C SER A 159 3.36 -29.35 3.21
N GLY A 160 3.37 -29.09 1.90
CA GLY A 160 4.31 -28.19 1.23
C GLY A 160 3.89 -26.75 1.46
N GLY A 161 4.72 -25.97 2.14
CA GLY A 161 4.43 -24.57 2.48
C GLY A 161 4.58 -23.64 1.28
N ASP A 162 3.45 -23.24 0.70
CA ASP A 162 3.33 -22.10 -0.22
C ASP A 162 3.46 -20.76 0.56
N LYS A 163 4.67 -20.43 1.03
CA LYS A 163 4.95 -19.16 1.70
C LYS A 163 5.68 -18.13 0.82
N ASP A 164 6.18 -18.53 -0.35
CA ASP A 164 7.03 -17.66 -1.17
C ASP A 164 6.27 -16.81 -2.20
N GLY A 165 4.99 -17.12 -2.47
CA GLY A 165 4.15 -16.36 -3.42
C GLY A 165 3.59 -15.03 -2.91
N ARG A 166 3.67 -14.73 -1.61
CA ARG A 166 3.08 -13.51 -1.00
C ARG A 166 4.01 -12.30 -0.96
N ARG A 167 5.30 -12.44 -1.29
CA ARG A 167 6.27 -11.33 -1.20
C ARG A 167 6.15 -10.32 -2.33
N SER A 168 5.57 -10.69 -3.47
CA SER A 168 5.39 -9.82 -4.65
C SER A 168 4.07 -9.03 -4.66
N ASP A 169 3.09 -9.35 -3.81
CA ASP A 169 1.86 -8.54 -3.67
C ASP A 169 2.05 -7.29 -2.81
N VAL A 170 3.23 -7.16 -2.17
CA VAL A 170 3.67 -5.93 -1.47
C VAL A 170 4.14 -4.87 -2.48
N VAL A 171 4.16 -5.20 -3.78
CA VAL A 171 4.48 -4.22 -4.83
C VAL A 171 3.52 -3.06 -4.70
N PHE A 172 4.11 -1.90 -4.39
CA PHE A 172 3.46 -0.63 -4.13
C PHE A 172 2.36 -0.35 -5.14
N GLU A 173 1.13 -0.68 -4.74
CA GLU A 173 -0.09 -0.21 -5.39
C GLU A 173 -0.09 1.33 -5.52
N GLY A 174 0.76 2.03 -4.74
CA GLY A 174 0.94 3.48 -4.77
C GLY A 174 1.15 4.05 -6.16
N ALA A 175 2.15 3.59 -6.93
CA ALA A 175 2.68 4.31 -8.10
C ALA A 175 1.62 4.78 -9.12
N ALA A 176 0.62 3.95 -9.38
CA ALA A 176 -0.46 4.21 -10.32
C ALA A 176 -1.82 3.82 -9.74
N SER A 177 -1.98 3.89 -8.40
CA SER A 177 -3.26 3.55 -7.78
C SER A 177 -4.34 4.47 -8.34
N PRO A 178 -5.45 3.96 -8.88
CA PRO A 178 -6.59 4.78 -9.23
C PRO A 178 -7.04 5.65 -8.04
N LEU A 179 -6.95 5.13 -6.80
CA LEU A 179 -7.29 5.87 -5.58
C LEU A 179 -6.46 7.15 -5.39
N ARG A 180 -5.23 7.20 -5.92
CA ARG A 180 -4.39 8.39 -5.80
C ARG A 180 -5.00 9.58 -6.52
N GLN A 181 -5.56 9.38 -7.71
CA GLN A 181 -6.20 10.46 -8.47
C GLN A 181 -7.44 10.98 -7.74
N LEU A 182 -8.20 10.08 -7.10
CA LEU A 182 -9.34 10.45 -6.28
C LEU A 182 -8.92 11.26 -5.05
N VAL A 183 -7.91 10.79 -4.31
CA VAL A 183 -7.34 11.50 -3.15
C VAL A 183 -6.80 12.87 -3.58
N ARG A 184 -6.13 12.96 -4.73
CA ARG A 184 -5.67 14.23 -5.31
C ARG A 184 -6.84 15.18 -5.54
N ALA A 185 -7.93 14.73 -6.16
CA ALA A 185 -9.11 15.56 -6.41
C ALA A 185 -9.71 16.11 -5.11
N TRP A 186 -9.80 15.29 -4.06
CA TRP A 186 -10.25 15.75 -2.74
C TRP A 186 -9.29 16.77 -2.11
N LEU A 187 -7.98 16.55 -2.21
CA LEU A 187 -6.97 17.48 -1.72
C LEU A 187 -6.98 18.81 -2.50
N SER A 188 -7.15 18.79 -3.83
CA SER A 188 -7.28 19.99 -4.67
C SER A 188 -8.55 20.80 -4.32
N ALA A 189 -9.67 20.10 -4.07
CA ALA A 189 -10.90 20.74 -3.62
C ALA A 189 -10.71 21.39 -2.24
N ARG A 190 -10.02 20.71 -1.32
CA ARG A 190 -9.66 21.27 -0.02
C ARG A 190 -8.76 22.49 -0.13
N ALA A 191 -7.69 22.43 -0.92
CA ALA A 191 -6.79 23.56 -1.16
C ALA A 191 -7.56 24.77 -1.69
N SER A 192 -8.55 24.54 -2.56
CA SER A 192 -9.42 25.60 -3.08
C SER A 192 -10.30 26.22 -1.99
N ALA A 193 -10.88 25.40 -1.11
CA ALA A 193 -11.67 25.89 0.02
C ALA A 193 -10.84 26.69 1.03
N LEU A 194 -9.62 26.22 1.34
CA LEU A 194 -8.72 26.88 2.29
C LEU A 194 -8.18 28.22 1.78
N THR A 195 -7.91 28.32 0.48
CA THR A 195 -7.29 29.51 -0.12
C THR A 195 -8.29 30.48 -0.74
N SER A 196 -9.57 30.12 -0.85
CA SER A 196 -10.57 30.86 -1.64
C SER A 196 -10.20 31.03 -3.13
N HIS A 197 -9.25 30.25 -3.64
CA HIS A 197 -8.83 30.25 -5.04
C HIS A 197 -9.23 28.92 -5.68
N SER A 198 -10.17 28.97 -6.62
CA SER A 198 -10.55 27.78 -7.42
C SER A 198 -9.43 27.37 -8.36
N VAL A 199 -9.18 26.07 -8.52
CA VAL A 199 -8.32 25.57 -9.60
C VAL A 199 -9.12 25.41 -10.88
N GLY A 200 -8.43 25.46 -12.02
CA GLY A 200 -8.99 25.02 -13.29
C GLY A 200 -9.48 23.57 -13.21
N HIS A 201 -10.51 23.25 -14.01
CA HIS A 201 -11.23 21.98 -13.99
C HIS A 201 -10.30 20.74 -14.13
N ALA A 202 -9.20 20.85 -14.87
CA ALA A 202 -8.26 19.75 -15.08
C ALA A 202 -7.55 19.30 -13.79
N ALA A 203 -7.24 20.23 -12.89
CA ALA A 203 -6.58 19.91 -11.62
C ALA A 203 -7.58 19.51 -10.54
N SER A 204 -8.82 19.99 -10.60
CA SER A 204 -9.91 19.45 -9.78
C SER A 204 -10.28 18.02 -10.19
N ALA A 205 -10.16 17.68 -11.47
CA ALA A 205 -10.33 16.34 -12.03
C ALA A 205 -9.17 15.38 -11.74
N GLY A 206 -8.12 15.82 -11.02
CA GLY A 206 -6.92 15.01 -10.76
C GLY A 206 -6.08 14.71 -12.02
N VAL A 207 -6.45 15.27 -13.17
CA VAL A 207 -5.75 15.10 -14.47
C VAL A 207 -4.47 15.95 -14.51
N MET A 208 -4.49 17.10 -13.84
CA MET A 208 -3.32 17.97 -13.68
C MET A 208 -2.90 18.08 -12.21
N ASN A 209 -1.59 18.21 -12.00
CA ASN A 209 -1.02 18.47 -10.69
C ASN A 209 -1.43 19.88 -10.19
N ASP A 210 -2.34 19.98 -9.21
CA ASP A 210 -2.53 21.21 -8.42
C ASP A 210 -1.23 21.49 -7.63
N PRO A 211 -0.47 22.55 -7.92
CA PRO A 211 0.83 22.80 -7.29
C PRO A 211 0.74 23.08 -5.78
N ARG A 212 -0.46 23.38 -5.25
CA ARG A 212 -0.68 23.61 -3.82
C ARG A 212 -0.80 22.32 -3.04
N VAL A 213 -1.13 21.21 -3.69
CA VAL A 213 -1.25 19.91 -3.06
C VAL A 213 0.14 19.27 -2.95
N PRO A 214 0.70 19.10 -1.75
CA PRO A 214 2.02 18.53 -1.59
C PRO A 214 2.01 17.04 -1.95
N ALA A 215 3.01 16.59 -2.71
CA ALA A 215 3.02 15.25 -3.28
C ALA A 215 2.96 14.12 -2.24
N TRP A 216 3.58 14.31 -1.08
CA TRP A 216 3.60 13.31 -0.01
C TRP A 216 2.23 13.13 0.65
N ALA A 217 1.34 14.12 0.60
CA ALA A 217 0.03 14.05 1.25
C ALA A 217 -0.88 12.98 0.64
N GLU A 218 -0.76 12.75 -0.67
CA GLU A 218 -1.49 11.68 -1.35
C GLU A 218 -1.11 10.31 -0.78
N ASP A 219 0.18 10.02 -0.70
CA ASP A 219 0.68 8.74 -0.19
C ASP A 219 0.51 8.61 1.31
N ALA A 220 0.57 9.72 2.05
CA ALA A 220 0.27 9.75 3.47
C ALA A 220 -1.17 9.33 3.74
N LEU A 221 -2.15 9.92 3.03
CA LEU A 221 -3.58 9.57 3.16
C LEU A 221 -3.86 8.13 2.73
N LEU A 222 -3.33 7.70 1.59
CA LEU A 222 -3.43 6.30 1.16
C LEU A 222 -2.84 5.36 2.22
N GLY A 223 -1.68 5.74 2.75
CA GLY A 223 -0.96 5.04 3.79
C GLY A 223 -1.76 4.85 5.07
N MET A 224 -2.56 5.83 5.49
CA MET A 224 -3.35 5.73 6.73
C MET A 224 -4.37 4.59 6.75
N THR A 225 -4.79 4.12 5.58
CA THR A 225 -5.69 2.95 5.46
C THR A 225 -4.95 1.62 5.39
N ALA A 226 -3.62 1.64 5.27
CA ALA A 226 -2.80 0.44 5.24
C ALA A 226 -2.78 -0.21 6.63
N ASP A 227 -2.84 -1.54 6.65
CA ASP A 227 -2.70 -2.29 7.89
C ASP A 227 -1.28 -2.21 8.47
N SER A 228 -1.16 -2.39 9.78
CA SER A 228 0.13 -2.33 10.48
C SER A 228 1.15 -3.35 9.97
N THR A 229 0.72 -4.50 9.43
CA THR A 229 1.64 -5.52 8.88
C THR A 229 2.33 -5.00 7.63
N ARG A 230 1.57 -4.39 6.72
CA ARG A 230 2.10 -3.74 5.51
C ARG A 230 3.04 -2.60 5.86
N VAL A 231 2.66 -1.74 6.81
CA VAL A 231 3.50 -0.61 7.23
C VAL A 231 4.79 -1.10 7.87
N ASN A 232 4.74 -2.16 8.69
CA ASN A 232 5.93 -2.76 9.29
C ASN A 232 6.86 -3.39 8.24
N ALA A 233 6.30 -4.01 7.20
CA ALA A 233 7.09 -4.53 6.10
C ALA A 233 7.81 -3.39 5.35
N VAL A 234 7.11 -2.31 5.01
CA VAL A 234 7.71 -1.14 4.35
C VAL A 234 8.76 -0.46 5.23
N ALA A 235 8.48 -0.28 6.53
CA ALA A 235 9.42 0.30 7.48
C ALA A 235 10.72 -0.51 7.59
N ARG A 236 10.63 -1.85 7.48
CA ARG A 236 11.81 -2.72 7.47
C ARG A 236 12.69 -2.50 6.25
N GLU A 237 12.07 -2.39 5.07
CA GLU A 237 12.79 -2.09 3.84
C GLU A 237 13.39 -0.67 3.85
N LEU A 238 12.70 0.31 4.43
CA LEU A 238 13.22 1.67 4.60
C LEU A 238 14.44 1.72 5.51
N ILE A 239 14.45 0.99 6.63
CA ILE A 239 15.61 0.96 7.53
C ILE A 239 16.84 0.33 6.87
N ALA A 240 16.64 -0.60 5.94
CA ALA A 240 17.72 -1.17 5.15
C ALA A 240 18.23 -0.20 4.06
N SER A 241 17.53 0.92 3.82
CA SER A 241 17.94 1.96 2.87
C SER A 241 18.78 3.03 3.56
N ASP A 242 20.02 3.18 3.12
CA ASP A 242 20.91 4.27 3.57
C ASP A 242 20.53 5.64 2.98
N SER A 243 19.50 5.71 2.13
CA SER A 243 19.24 6.86 1.25
C SER A 243 17.95 7.63 1.58
N LEU A 244 17.48 7.59 2.83
CA LEU A 244 16.23 8.27 3.20
C LEU A 244 16.31 9.78 2.99
N TYR A 245 15.25 10.38 2.47
CA TYR A 245 15.20 11.83 2.29
C TYR A 245 15.14 12.54 3.65
N PRO A 246 15.95 13.58 3.89
CA PRO A 246 15.79 14.45 5.05
C PRO A 246 14.39 15.09 5.06
N LEU A 247 13.71 15.17 6.22
CA LEU A 247 12.32 15.65 6.27
C LEU A 247 12.11 17.07 5.72
N ASP A 248 13.09 17.98 5.88
CA ASP A 248 13.05 19.34 5.33
C ASP A 248 12.99 19.33 3.79
N GLN A 249 13.72 18.41 3.16
CA GLN A 249 13.68 18.19 1.72
C GLN A 249 12.43 17.40 1.30
N PHE A 250 12.10 16.34 2.04
CA PHE A 250 10.99 15.45 1.75
C PHE A 250 9.65 16.19 1.64
N PHE A 251 9.37 17.11 2.56
CA PHE A 251 8.09 17.83 2.55
C PHE A 251 7.97 18.83 1.39
N THR A 252 9.09 19.31 0.83
CA THR A 252 9.10 20.33 -0.21
C THR A 252 9.34 19.76 -1.61
N MET A 253 9.81 18.50 -1.70
CA MET A 253 10.15 17.91 -2.98
C MET A 253 8.92 17.54 -3.81
N LEU A 254 9.08 17.65 -5.13
CA LEU A 254 8.17 17.00 -6.06
C LEU A 254 8.40 15.49 -6.04
N ARG A 255 7.32 14.73 -6.28
CA ARG A 255 7.38 13.27 -6.41
C ARG A 255 8.43 12.89 -7.47
N PRO A 256 9.49 12.17 -7.10
CA PRO A 256 10.44 11.69 -8.10
C PRO A 256 9.74 10.70 -9.05
N PRO A 257 10.13 10.64 -10.34
CA PRO A 257 9.57 9.68 -11.26
C PRO A 257 9.81 8.25 -10.77
N ILE A 258 8.84 7.38 -11.03
CA ILE A 258 8.96 5.95 -10.72
C ILE A 258 9.53 5.28 -11.96
N ASP A 259 10.72 4.69 -11.80
CA ASP A 259 11.32 3.91 -12.88
C ASP A 259 10.57 2.57 -13.00
N VAL A 260 9.68 2.48 -13.99
CA VAL A 260 8.85 1.30 -14.26
C VAL A 260 9.71 0.05 -14.51
N ARG A 261 10.96 0.22 -14.99
CA ARG A 261 11.90 -0.90 -15.17
C ARG A 261 12.29 -1.53 -13.85
N GLN A 262 12.40 -0.74 -12.77
CA GLN A 262 12.67 -1.26 -11.44
C GLN A 262 11.50 -2.13 -10.94
N VAL A 263 10.27 -1.66 -11.12
CA VAL A 263 9.05 -2.39 -10.73
C VAL A 263 8.95 -3.74 -11.45
N ALA A 264 9.22 -3.77 -12.76
CA ALA A 264 9.20 -5.01 -13.55
C ALA A 264 10.32 -5.99 -13.15
N SER A 265 11.50 -5.47 -12.79
CA SER A 265 12.67 -6.30 -12.44
C SER A 265 12.56 -6.99 -11.07
N GLY A 266 11.81 -6.41 -10.13
CA GLY A 266 11.60 -6.96 -8.79
C GLY A 266 10.71 -8.21 -8.77
N GLY A 267 9.74 -8.30 -9.70
CA GLY A 267 8.80 -9.43 -9.77
C GLY A 267 9.35 -10.68 -10.46
N ALA A 268 10.30 -10.52 -11.39
CA ALA A 268 10.75 -11.61 -12.26
C ALA A 268 11.86 -12.51 -11.66
N ARG A 269 12.50 -12.13 -10.55
CA ARG A 269 13.70 -12.84 -10.04
C ARG A 269 13.40 -13.99 -9.05
N GLY A 270 12.14 -14.24 -8.71
CA GLY A 270 11.74 -15.29 -7.75
C GLY A 270 11.31 -16.63 -8.36
N ALA A 271 10.93 -16.65 -9.64
CA ALA A 271 10.57 -17.89 -10.32
C ALA A 271 11.82 -18.47 -10.96
N GLY A 272 12.52 -19.33 -10.22
CA GLY A 272 13.61 -20.13 -10.73
C GLY A 272 13.13 -21.14 -11.77
N ASP A 273 12.83 -20.68 -12.98
CA ASP A 273 13.08 -21.47 -14.18
C ASP A 273 14.60 -21.58 -14.27
N ARG A 274 15.14 -22.59 -13.58
CA ARG A 274 16.40 -23.18 -14.00
C ARG A 274 16.18 -23.57 -15.46
N PRO A 275 16.87 -22.96 -16.44
CA PRO A 275 17.01 -23.66 -17.69
C PRO A 275 17.65 -24.99 -17.30
N SER A 276 16.93 -26.08 -17.56
CA SER A 276 17.54 -27.39 -17.67
C SER A 276 18.65 -27.21 -18.69
N GLN A 277 19.85 -26.95 -18.20
CA GLN A 277 21.09 -27.05 -18.95
C GLN A 277 21.26 -28.55 -19.14
N GLY A 278 20.45 -29.08 -20.07
CA GLY A 278 20.62 -30.37 -20.66
C GLY A 278 22.03 -30.40 -21.18
N GLY A 279 22.88 -31.15 -20.48
CA GLY A 279 24.19 -31.51 -20.96
C GLY A 279 24.02 -32.14 -22.33
N GLY A 280 24.43 -31.39 -23.35
CA GLY A 280 24.67 -31.91 -24.69
C GLY A 280 25.83 -32.89 -24.60
N GLY A 281 25.51 -34.14 -24.33
CA GLY A 281 26.35 -35.28 -24.64
C GLY A 281 26.29 -35.54 -26.14
N THR A 282 27.19 -34.89 -26.87
CA THR A 282 27.62 -35.29 -28.21
C THR A 282 28.30 -36.66 -28.15
N GLY A 283 27.84 -37.64 -28.95
CA GLY A 283 28.71 -38.74 -29.39
C GLY A 283 28.03 -40.10 -29.61
N GLY A 284 28.12 -40.61 -30.85
CA GLY A 284 27.89 -42.01 -31.22
C GLY A 284 26.46 -42.27 -31.73
N ARG A 285 26.15 -42.39 -33.03
CA ARG A 285 26.77 -43.17 -34.11
C ARG A 285 26.82 -44.67 -33.80
N GLY A 286 25.85 -45.41 -34.35
CA GLY A 286 26.09 -46.75 -34.91
C GLY A 286 25.37 -47.94 -34.26
N GLY A 287 24.74 -48.75 -35.12
CA GLY A 287 24.45 -50.18 -34.94
C GLY A 287 23.23 -50.50 -34.06
N GLY A 288 22.29 -51.37 -34.41
CA GLY A 288 22.37 -52.57 -35.25
C GLY A 288 22.53 -53.83 -34.38
N GLY A 289 21.60 -54.77 -34.48
CA GLY A 289 21.64 -56.12 -33.84
C GLY A 289 20.78 -56.19 -32.57
N ILE A 290 19.72 -57.00 -32.45
CA ILE A 290 19.57 -58.48 -32.54
C ILE A 290 20.48 -59.22 -31.54
N GLY A 291 19.85 -60.02 -30.68
CA GLY A 291 20.46 -60.97 -29.73
C GLY A 291 20.24 -60.50 -28.29
N GLY A 292 19.44 -61.15 -27.45
CA GLY A 292 19.43 -62.58 -27.18
C GLY A 292 20.37 -62.83 -25.99
N GLY A 293 19.86 -63.32 -24.86
CA GLY A 293 20.76 -63.73 -23.77
C GLY A 293 20.16 -63.71 -22.38
N MET A 294 19.84 -64.92 -21.92
CA MET A 294 19.55 -65.34 -20.55
C MET A 294 20.48 -64.77 -19.46
N GLY A 295 19.93 -64.69 -18.25
CA GLY A 295 20.49 -65.46 -17.12
C GLY A 295 21.17 -64.69 -15.98
N GLY A 296 20.99 -65.23 -14.76
CA GLY A 296 21.84 -64.98 -13.57
C GLY A 296 21.33 -63.84 -12.68
N ARG A 297 20.67 -64.04 -11.54
CA ARG A 297 20.95 -64.87 -10.35
C ARG A 297 22.22 -64.42 -9.60
N GLY A 298 21.99 -63.75 -8.47
CA GLY A 298 22.81 -63.85 -7.27
C GLY A 298 23.91 -62.80 -7.08
N GLY A 299 24.22 -62.52 -5.82
CA GLY A 299 25.48 -61.90 -5.42
C GLY A 299 25.31 -60.73 -4.48
N GLY A 300 25.26 -61.03 -3.18
CA GLY A 300 25.38 -60.02 -2.14
C GLY A 300 26.80 -59.46 -2.00
N GLY A 301 26.89 -58.42 -1.18
CA GLY A 301 28.08 -58.07 -0.42
C GLY A 301 29.14 -57.27 -1.17
N ALA A 302 29.23 -55.97 -0.84
CA ALA A 302 30.53 -55.32 -0.69
C ALA A 302 30.38 -54.07 0.20
N ARG A 303 30.85 -54.22 1.44
CA ARG A 303 31.40 -53.12 2.23
C ARG A 303 32.68 -52.64 1.54
N GLY A 304 32.79 -51.34 1.32
CA GLY A 304 34.02 -50.63 0.97
C GLY A 304 33.65 -49.15 0.96
N GLY A 305 34.10 -48.30 1.89
CA GLY A 305 35.50 -48.16 2.29
C GLY A 305 36.18 -47.27 1.25
N GLY A 306 35.95 -45.96 1.35
CA GLY A 306 36.42 -44.98 0.39
C GLY A 306 36.50 -43.60 1.01
N MET A 307 37.45 -43.43 1.93
CA MET A 307 38.07 -42.15 2.23
C MET A 307 38.63 -41.57 0.94
N GLY A 308 38.27 -40.34 0.57
CA GLY A 308 38.92 -39.67 -0.54
C GLY A 308 38.10 -38.53 -1.09
N GLY A 309 38.52 -37.30 -0.79
CA GLY A 309 38.03 -36.12 -1.47
C GLY A 309 37.79 -34.96 -0.52
N GLY A 310 38.88 -34.39 -0.01
CA GLY A 310 38.91 -33.02 0.47
C GLY A 310 38.59 -32.07 -0.69
N GLY A 311 37.31 -31.98 -1.02
CA GLY A 311 36.76 -30.89 -1.81
C GLY A 311 36.74 -29.69 -0.90
N ARG A 312 37.77 -28.85 -1.03
CA ARG A 312 37.87 -27.51 -0.45
C ARG A 312 36.48 -26.93 -0.24
N GLN A 313 36.24 -26.53 1.00
CA GLN A 313 35.42 -25.37 1.33
C GLN A 313 35.72 -24.29 0.30
N GLY A 314 34.94 -24.30 -0.79
CA GLY A 314 34.55 -23.10 -1.48
C GLY A 314 33.75 -22.33 -0.46
N GLN A 315 34.49 -21.64 0.40
CA GLN A 315 34.13 -20.36 0.97
C GLN A 315 33.96 -19.42 -0.23
N GLY A 316 32.99 -19.75 -1.10
CA GLY A 316 32.28 -18.75 -1.83
C GLY A 316 31.68 -17.95 -0.71
N ASP A 317 32.24 -16.77 -0.50
CA ASP A 317 31.59 -15.71 0.20
C ASP A 317 30.15 -15.74 -0.31
N ALA A 318 29.27 -16.36 0.49
CA ALA A 318 27.87 -16.08 0.47
C ALA A 318 27.86 -14.63 0.89
N GLN A 319 28.14 -13.79 -0.10
CA GLN A 319 27.94 -12.37 -0.11
C GLN A 319 26.46 -12.29 0.15
N ALA A 320 26.14 -12.31 1.45
CA ALA A 320 24.82 -12.50 2.00
C ALA A 320 23.99 -11.51 1.24
N ALA A 321 23.19 -12.04 0.30
CA ALA A 321 22.62 -11.27 -0.80
C ALA A 321 22.05 -10.03 -0.15
N ARG A 322 22.72 -8.88 -0.33
CA ARG A 322 22.40 -7.70 0.45
C ARG A 322 20.92 -7.47 0.17
N PRO A 323 20.08 -7.52 1.21
CA PRO A 323 18.64 -7.62 1.00
C PRO A 323 18.20 -6.34 0.31
N ASN A 324 17.83 -6.44 -0.96
CA ASN A 324 16.84 -5.63 -1.68
C ASN A 324 16.82 -4.09 -1.51
N SER A 325 17.83 -3.44 -0.94
CA SER A 325 17.86 -1.98 -0.75
C SER A 325 17.84 -1.21 -2.07
N ASP A 326 18.15 -1.87 -3.19
CA ASP A 326 18.01 -1.33 -4.53
C ASP A 326 16.54 -1.14 -4.98
N ILE A 327 15.57 -1.77 -4.31
CA ILE A 327 14.15 -1.70 -4.67
C ILE A 327 13.52 -0.37 -4.28
N LEU A 328 13.95 0.24 -3.16
CA LEU A 328 13.42 1.52 -2.69
C LEU A 328 14.34 2.66 -3.14
N ARG A 329 14.16 3.10 -4.38
CA ARG A 329 14.82 4.29 -4.93
C ARG A 329 13.81 5.24 -5.59
N GLY A 330 14.20 6.50 -5.75
CA GLY A 330 13.39 7.51 -6.46
C GLY A 330 11.97 7.64 -5.91
N GLY A 331 10.97 7.52 -6.79
CA GLY A 331 9.56 7.66 -6.41
C GLY A 331 9.04 6.54 -5.52
N MET A 332 9.63 5.34 -5.56
CA MET A 332 9.24 4.23 -4.67
C MET A 332 9.66 4.50 -3.23
N LEU A 333 10.89 5.02 -3.06
CA LEU A 333 11.39 5.46 -1.76
C LEU A 333 10.51 6.59 -1.18
N PHE A 334 10.18 7.58 -2.02
CA PHE A 334 9.32 8.70 -1.62
C PHE A 334 7.95 8.20 -1.11
N ASN A 335 7.30 7.29 -1.83
CA ASN A 335 6.00 6.74 -1.42
C ASN A 335 6.12 5.94 -0.10
N ALA A 336 7.22 5.20 0.05
CA ALA A 336 7.50 4.39 1.22
C ALA A 336 7.65 5.29 2.47
N GLU A 337 8.45 6.34 2.36
CA GLU A 337 8.65 7.33 3.43
C GLU A 337 7.35 8.04 3.78
N ALA A 338 6.59 8.52 2.79
CA ALA A 338 5.29 9.16 3.01
C ALA A 338 4.33 8.29 3.83
N LEU A 339 4.24 7.01 3.47
CA LEU A 339 3.38 6.03 4.12
C LEU A 339 3.83 5.75 5.55
N VAL A 340 5.12 5.49 5.77
CA VAL A 340 5.62 5.13 7.11
C VAL A 340 5.65 6.35 8.04
N LEU A 341 6.00 7.53 7.51
CA LEU A 341 5.98 8.78 8.24
C LEU A 341 4.56 9.15 8.66
N SER A 342 3.54 9.03 7.79
CA SER A 342 2.16 9.35 8.16
C SER A 342 1.64 8.45 9.28
N HIS A 343 2.05 7.18 9.30
CA HIS A 343 1.78 6.25 10.40
C HIS A 343 2.50 6.64 11.69
N CYS A 344 3.78 7.02 11.61
CA CYS A 344 4.51 7.52 12.76
C CYS A 344 3.80 8.74 13.39
N LEU A 345 3.52 9.75 12.57
CA LEU A 345 2.86 10.98 13.03
C LEU A 345 1.45 10.71 13.58
N THR A 346 0.68 9.85 12.92
CA THR A 346 -0.65 9.46 13.41
C THR A 346 -0.59 8.72 14.73
N ALA A 347 0.39 7.82 14.93
CA ALA A 347 0.56 7.08 16.17
C ALA A 347 0.97 7.97 17.34
N GLN A 348 1.76 9.03 17.09
CA GLN A 348 2.26 9.91 18.14
C GLN A 348 1.35 11.11 18.43
N GLU A 349 0.77 11.73 17.40
CA GLU A 349 0.01 12.99 17.52
C GLU A 349 -1.48 12.85 17.16
N GLY A 350 -1.85 11.75 16.47
CA GLY A 350 -3.18 11.56 15.89
C GLY A 350 -3.31 12.08 14.45
N THR A 351 -4.40 11.69 13.78
CA THR A 351 -4.65 11.99 12.36
C THR A 351 -4.77 13.48 12.06
N ARG A 352 -5.33 14.26 13.00
CA ARG A 352 -5.54 15.72 12.84
C ARG A 352 -4.22 16.50 12.72
N PHE A 353 -3.15 16.01 13.34
CA PHE A 353 -1.85 16.65 13.22
C PHE A 353 -1.31 16.55 11.79
N VAL A 354 -1.45 15.38 11.15
CA VAL A 354 -1.09 15.23 9.72
C VAL A 354 -1.91 16.17 8.85
N GLY A 355 -3.21 16.33 9.12
CA GLY A 355 -4.06 17.29 8.42
C GLY A 355 -3.58 18.73 8.57
N THR A 356 -3.10 19.10 9.76
CA THR A 356 -2.54 20.43 10.04
C THR A 356 -1.27 20.70 9.23
N LEU A 357 -0.39 19.70 9.07
CA LEU A 357 0.79 19.81 8.22
C LEU A 357 0.41 20.01 6.74
N ILE A 358 -0.55 19.24 6.25
CA ILE A 358 -1.03 19.34 4.86
C ILE A 358 -1.66 20.72 4.61
N ASP A 359 -2.53 21.18 5.52
CA ASP A 359 -3.19 22.49 5.42
C ASP A 359 -2.19 23.64 5.45
N ALA A 360 -1.16 23.55 6.29
CA ALA A 360 -0.10 24.56 6.35
C ALA A 360 0.57 24.70 4.98
N GLN A 361 0.93 23.59 4.34
CA GLN A 361 1.53 23.64 3.00
C GLN A 361 0.57 24.14 1.92
N MET A 362 -0.68 23.68 1.93
CA MET A 362 -1.70 24.14 0.97
C MET A 362 -1.95 25.65 1.07
N THR A 363 -1.80 26.22 2.26
CA THR A 363 -1.96 27.65 2.53
C THR A 363 -0.66 28.46 2.45
N GLY A 364 0.46 27.82 2.08
CA GLY A 364 1.77 28.47 1.99
C GLY A 364 2.36 28.89 3.34
N LYS A 365 1.84 28.37 4.45
CA LYS A 365 2.40 28.59 5.79
C LYS A 365 3.66 27.75 5.97
N PRO A 366 4.65 28.25 6.73
CA PRO A 366 5.85 27.47 7.00
C PRO A 366 5.49 26.25 7.85
N LEU A 367 6.05 25.09 7.49
CA LEU A 367 5.81 23.83 8.21
C LEU A 367 6.27 23.89 9.66
N SER A 368 7.27 24.71 9.99
CA SER A 368 7.73 24.93 11.37
C SER A 368 6.60 25.38 12.28
N ASP A 369 5.66 26.21 11.79
CA ASP A 369 4.54 26.69 12.60
C ASP A 369 3.59 25.55 12.94
N ALA A 370 3.33 24.67 11.97
CA ALA A 370 2.47 23.50 12.16
C ALA A 370 3.13 22.44 13.05
N VAL A 371 4.41 22.14 12.83
CA VAL A 371 5.19 21.22 13.66
C VAL A 371 5.33 21.77 15.09
N GLY A 372 5.40 23.09 15.26
CA GLY A 372 5.38 23.76 16.56
C GLY A 372 4.12 23.51 17.40
N THR A 373 3.05 22.99 16.80
CA THR A 373 1.82 22.59 17.52
C THR A 373 1.84 21.15 18.05
N ALA A 374 2.89 20.38 17.75
CA ALA A 374 3.06 19.00 18.21
C ALA A 374 3.10 18.89 19.73
N LYS A 375 2.54 17.80 20.28
CA LYS A 375 2.49 17.54 21.73
C LYS A 375 3.56 16.54 22.19
N VAL A 376 3.91 15.61 21.33
CA VAL A 376 4.76 14.43 21.59
C VAL A 376 6.02 14.46 20.74
N VAL A 377 5.87 14.68 19.43
CA VAL A 377 7.00 14.75 18.49
C VAL A 377 7.71 16.11 18.60
N PRO A 378 9.00 16.20 18.24
CA PRO A 378 9.73 17.46 18.34
C PRO A 378 9.14 18.58 17.48
N ALA A 379 9.13 19.80 18.03
CA ALA A 379 8.62 21.03 17.41
C ALA A 379 9.51 21.63 16.28
N ASP A 380 10.49 20.87 15.80
CA ASP A 380 11.46 21.27 14.78
C ASP A 380 11.67 20.12 13.79
N LEU A 381 11.78 20.43 12.50
CA LEU A 381 11.91 19.42 11.43
C LEU A 381 13.19 18.60 11.53
N THR A 382 14.31 19.19 11.95
CA THR A 382 15.58 18.44 12.10
C THR A 382 15.49 17.43 13.24
N ARG A 383 14.97 17.83 14.40
CA ARG A 383 14.75 16.92 15.53
C ARG A 383 13.64 15.91 15.25
N LEU A 384 12.63 16.29 14.48
CA LEU A 384 11.62 15.37 14.00
C LEU A 384 12.25 14.30 13.10
N ASP A 385 13.22 14.68 12.25
CA ASP A 385 14.02 13.76 11.41
C ASP A 385 14.69 12.67 12.27
N ASP A 386 15.44 13.07 13.29
CA ASP A 386 16.09 12.13 14.21
C ASP A 386 15.08 11.29 15.00
N TYR A 387 13.93 11.86 15.33
CA TYR A 387 12.87 11.19 16.07
C TYR A 387 12.22 10.07 15.23
N TRP A 388 11.79 10.34 13.99
CA TRP A 388 11.12 9.32 13.18
C TRP A 388 12.06 8.18 12.81
N ARG A 389 13.33 8.46 12.54
CA ARG A 389 14.36 7.43 12.27
C ARG A 389 14.52 6.48 13.46
N ARG A 390 14.59 7.03 14.68
CA ARG A 390 14.61 6.22 15.91
C ARG A 390 13.31 5.45 16.12
N TRP A 391 12.16 6.10 15.89
CA TRP A 391 10.86 5.44 16.01
C TRP A 391 10.75 4.20 15.10
N MET A 392 11.19 4.29 13.84
CA MET A 392 11.20 3.12 12.96
C MET A 392 12.09 2.01 13.50
N ALA A 393 13.28 2.35 14.02
CA ALA A 393 14.23 1.38 14.56
C ALA A 393 13.64 0.62 15.77
N TYR A 394 12.97 1.33 16.68
CA TYR A 394 12.26 0.73 17.81
C TYR A 394 11.11 -0.17 17.37
N ARG A 395 10.30 0.29 16.40
CA ARG A 395 9.16 -0.48 15.91
C ARG A 395 9.56 -1.85 15.34
N LEU A 396 10.73 -1.94 14.72
CA LEU A 396 11.26 -3.21 14.25
C LEU A 396 11.67 -4.13 15.41
N GLN A 397 12.18 -3.61 16.52
CA GLN A 397 12.56 -4.42 17.68
C GLN A 397 11.32 -5.06 18.31
N ASP A 398 10.25 -4.28 18.50
CA ASP A 398 8.98 -4.77 19.07
C ASP A 398 8.35 -5.87 18.20
N ALA A 399 8.45 -5.75 16.87
CA ALA A 399 7.92 -6.75 15.95
C ALA A 399 8.62 -8.12 16.00
N HIS A 400 9.79 -8.24 16.65
CA HIS A 400 10.50 -9.51 16.85
C HIS A 400 10.33 -10.06 18.28
N GLY A 401 9.79 -9.27 19.21
CA GLY A 401 9.67 -9.61 20.63
C GLY A 401 8.32 -10.20 21.06
N GLY A 402 7.33 -10.27 20.17
CA GLY A 402 6.02 -10.87 20.40
C GLY A 402 5.72 -11.98 19.40
#